data_AF-A0AAU8K5P3-F1
#
_entry.id   AF-A0AAU8K5P3-F1
#
_cell.length_a   1.000
_cell.length_b   1.000
_cell.length_c   1.000
_cell.angle_alpha   90.00
_cell.angle_beta   90.00
_cell.angle_gamma   90.00
#
_symmetry.space_group_name_H-M   'P 1'
#
loop_
_entity.id
_entity.type
_entity.pdbx_description
1 polymer ?
#
loop_
_entity_poly.entity_id
_entity_poly.type
_entity_poly.pdbx_seq_one_letter_code
_entity_poly.pdbx_strand_id
1 'polypeptide(L)'
;MIAGPGFWDAEIERAGWSRVLSPGPADFPELAGRGSAWGRNCYTRGTDRLVIEWSGEISISAVLLNGRLRLVLSAEDLTAAIRPDTGDPDDFARPRARFF
;
A
#
# COMPACT_ATOMS: atom_id res chain seq x y z
N MET A 1 9.90 -2.61 16.16
CA MET A 1 10.97 -2.75 15.15
C MET A 1 10.28 -3.15 13.86
N ILE A 2 10.35 -2.34 12.79
CA ILE A 2 9.73 -2.70 11.51
C ILE A 2 10.85 -3.21 10.61
N ALA A 3 10.83 -4.52 10.34
CA ALA A 3 11.87 -5.19 9.57
C ALA A 3 12.00 -4.61 8.15
N GLY A 4 13.20 -4.73 7.58
CA GLY A 4 13.64 -3.95 6.42
C GLY A 4 12.94 -4.22 5.08
N PRO A 5 13.41 -3.52 4.02
CA PRO A 5 12.83 -3.63 2.68
C PRO A 5 12.91 -5.08 2.19
N GLY A 6 11.75 -5.64 1.83
CA GLY A 6 11.61 -7.02 1.37
C GLY A 6 11.16 -8.02 2.44
N PHE A 7 11.29 -7.71 3.74
CA PHE A 7 10.76 -8.58 4.80
C PHE A 7 9.25 -8.78 4.68
N TRP A 8 8.55 -7.71 4.30
CA TRP A 8 7.09 -7.68 4.20
C TRP A 8 6.55 -8.21 2.88
N ASP A 9 7.40 -8.49 1.90
CA ASP A 9 6.95 -8.89 0.55
C ASP A 9 6.06 -10.12 0.60
N ALA A 10 6.47 -11.16 1.32
CA ALA A 10 5.70 -12.40 1.39
C ALA A 10 4.32 -12.20 2.05
N GLU A 11 4.20 -11.30 3.02
CA GLU A 11 2.90 -11.01 3.65
C GLU A 11 2.01 -10.13 2.76
N ILE A 12 2.61 -9.13 2.12
CA ILE A 12 1.94 -8.24 1.16
C ILE A 12 1.43 -9.03 -0.04
N GLU A 13 2.24 -9.94 -0.59
CA GLU A 13 1.85 -10.83 -1.68
C GLU A 13 0.73 -11.79 -1.27
N ARG A 14 0.77 -12.34 -0.05
CA ARG A 14 -0.34 -13.16 0.49
C ARG A 14 -1.63 -12.37 0.65
N ALA A 15 -1.55 -11.06 0.88
CA ALA A 15 -2.72 -10.17 0.92
C ALA A 15 -3.23 -9.76 -0.49
N GLY A 16 -2.69 -10.38 -1.54
CA GLY A 16 -3.14 -10.21 -2.92
C GLY A 16 -2.47 -9.07 -3.68
N TRP A 17 -1.43 -8.46 -3.12
CA TRP A 17 -0.66 -7.43 -3.79
C TRP A 17 0.43 -8.04 -4.68
N SER A 18 0.79 -7.35 -5.75
CA SER A 18 1.89 -7.72 -6.63
C SER A 18 2.96 -6.65 -6.59
N ARG A 19 4.22 -7.05 -6.35
CA ARG A 19 5.35 -6.12 -6.28
C ARG A 19 5.71 -5.58 -7.66
N VAL A 20 5.90 -4.27 -7.74
CA VAL A 20 6.35 -3.58 -8.96
C VAL A 20 7.84 -3.28 -8.81
N LEU A 21 8.65 -3.89 -9.68
CA LEU A 21 10.11 -3.78 -9.62
C LEU A 21 10.64 -2.46 -10.21
N SER A 22 9.93 -1.90 -11.19
CA SER A 22 10.28 -0.63 -11.85
C SER A 22 9.13 0.36 -11.78
N PRO A 23 8.80 0.89 -10.58
CA PRO A 23 7.68 1.81 -10.42
C PRO A 23 8.01 3.18 -11.03
N GLY A 24 7.18 3.62 -11.97
CA GLY A 24 7.28 4.95 -12.58
C GLY A 24 6.23 5.92 -12.05
N PRO A 25 6.40 7.24 -12.28
CA PRO A 25 5.38 8.26 -11.95
C PRO A 25 4.06 8.08 -12.72
N ALA A 26 4.09 7.38 -13.86
CA ALA A 26 2.90 7.06 -14.64
C ALA A 26 2.01 6.03 -13.91
N ASP A 27 2.64 5.05 -13.26
CA ASP A 27 1.96 4.01 -12.51
C ASP A 27 1.64 4.46 -11.08
N PHE A 28 2.54 5.22 -10.47
CA PHE A 28 2.44 5.74 -9.10
C PHE A 28 2.63 7.27 -9.10
N PRO A 29 1.59 8.05 -9.43
CA PRO A 29 1.67 9.51 -9.44
C PRO A 29 2.05 10.09 -8.07
N GLU A 30 1.76 9.36 -6.97
CA GLU A 30 2.18 9.69 -5.62
C GLU A 30 3.70 9.80 -5.42
N LEU A 31 4.51 9.27 -6.35
CA LEU A 31 5.96 9.40 -6.34
C LEU A 31 6.44 10.78 -6.84
N ALA A 32 5.66 11.46 -7.68
CA ALA A 32 6.10 12.68 -8.38
C ALA A 32 6.33 13.89 -7.47
N GLY A 33 5.79 13.87 -6.24
CA GLY A 33 5.87 14.99 -5.29
C GLY A 33 6.65 14.68 -4.01
N ARG A 34 7.28 13.50 -3.89
CA ARG A 34 7.97 13.09 -2.66
C ARG A 34 9.48 13.25 -2.74
N GLY A 35 10.06 13.77 -1.66
CA GLY A 35 11.49 14.02 -1.52
C GLY A 35 12.35 12.75 -1.51
N SER A 36 13.60 12.86 -1.09
CA SER A 36 14.52 11.72 -1.05
C SER A 36 14.10 10.72 0.04
N ALA A 37 13.77 9.50 -0.35
CA ALA A 37 13.64 8.35 0.54
C ALA A 37 14.89 7.47 0.38
N TRP A 38 15.26 6.70 1.43
CA TRP A 38 16.37 5.74 1.32
C TRP A 38 16.02 4.61 0.35
N GLY A 39 14.76 4.17 0.36
CA GLY A 39 14.24 3.17 -0.57
C GLY A 39 12.73 3.20 -0.65
N ARG A 40 12.17 2.58 -1.70
CA ARG A 40 10.72 2.47 -1.91
C ARG A 40 10.35 1.07 -2.36
N ASN A 41 9.29 0.52 -1.80
CA ASN A 41 8.65 -0.68 -2.34
C ASN A 41 7.24 -0.31 -2.80
N CYS A 42 6.91 -0.69 -4.03
CA CYS A 42 5.63 -0.37 -4.67
C CYS A 42 4.91 -1.66 -5.00
N TYR A 43 3.60 -1.68 -4.76
CA TYR A 43 2.75 -2.83 -5.00
C TYR A 43 1.41 -2.41 -5.59
N THR A 44 0.78 -3.32 -6.32
CA THR A 44 -0.56 -3.11 -6.90
C THR A 44 -1.49 -4.25 -6.54
N ARG A 45 -2.77 -3.96 -6.32
CA ARG A 45 -3.84 -4.95 -6.17
C ARG A 45 -5.07 -4.47 -6.93
N GLY A 46 -5.31 -5.02 -8.12
CA GLY A 46 -6.33 -4.48 -9.02
C GLY A 46 -6.00 -3.03 -9.39
N THR A 47 -6.90 -2.10 -9.04
CA THR A 47 -6.69 -0.65 -9.21
C THR A 47 -5.99 0.00 -8.02
N ASP A 48 -5.83 -0.72 -6.90
CA ASP A 48 -5.19 -0.19 -5.70
C ASP A 48 -3.67 -0.16 -5.86
N ARG A 49 -3.06 0.84 -5.23
CA ARG A 49 -1.62 1.10 -5.17
C ARG A 49 -1.16 1.24 -3.74
N LEU A 50 -0.07 0.57 -3.41
CA LEU A 50 0.59 0.63 -2.12
C LEU A 50 2.04 1.06 -2.34
N VAL A 51 2.48 2.11 -1.64
CA VAL A 51 3.87 2.54 -1.61
C VAL A 51 4.35 2.54 -0.16
N ILE A 52 5.43 1.83 0.10
CA ILE A 52 6.15 1.86 1.38
C ILE A 52 7.46 2.59 1.15
N GLU A 53 7.62 3.74 1.82
CA GLU A 53 8.85 4.52 1.81
C GLU A 53 9.66 4.24 3.07
N TRP A 54 10.96 4.04 2.88
CA TRP A 54 11.91 3.72 3.95
C TRP A 54 12.84 4.92 4.21
N SER A 55 13.03 5.27 5.48
CA SER A 55 14.06 6.23 5.93
C SER A 55 15.41 5.57 6.18
N GLY A 56 15.44 4.24 6.27
CA GLY A 56 16.65 3.46 6.49
C GLY A 56 16.34 1.96 6.43
N GLU A 57 17.33 1.15 6.78
CA GLU A 57 17.29 -0.30 6.61
C GLU A 57 16.16 -1.00 7.38
N ILE A 58 15.64 -0.40 8.46
CA ILE A 58 14.58 -0.98 9.32
C ILE A 58 13.52 0.06 9.73
N SER A 59 13.36 1.14 8.98
CA SER A 59 12.48 2.25 9.36
C SER A 59 11.63 2.71 8.20
N ILE A 60 10.32 2.66 8.38
CA ILE A 60 9.33 3.20 7.46
C ILE A 60 9.20 4.70 7.71
N SER A 61 9.33 5.50 6.66
CA SER A 61 9.01 6.93 6.67
C SER A 61 7.53 7.17 6.41
N ALA A 62 6.94 6.38 5.51
CA ALA A 62 5.54 6.53 5.15
C ALA A 62 5.00 5.28 4.47
N VAL A 63 3.71 5.04 4.66
CA VAL A 63 2.92 4.09 3.87
C VAL A 63 1.83 4.87 3.17
N LEU A 64 1.74 4.72 1.86
CA LEU A 64 0.72 5.35 1.02
C LEU A 64 -0.17 4.26 0.44
N LEU A 65 -1.48 4.39 0.67
CA LEU A 65 -2.50 3.57 0.02
C LEU A 65 -3.30 4.47 -0.91
N ASN A 66 -3.22 4.21 -2.22
CA ASN A 66 -3.83 5.06 -3.26
C ASN A 66 -3.45 6.54 -3.12
N GLY A 67 -2.18 6.82 -2.78
CA GLY A 67 -1.67 8.16 -2.53
C GLY A 67 -2.06 8.78 -1.18
N ARG A 68 -2.86 8.11 -0.34
CA ARG A 68 -3.20 8.58 1.02
C ARG A 68 -2.24 8.04 2.06
N LEU A 69 -1.72 8.92 2.92
CA LEU A 69 -0.85 8.54 4.01
C LEU A 69 -1.61 7.67 5.04
N ARG A 70 -1.01 6.54 5.40
CA ARG A 70 -1.47 5.66 6.48
C ARG A 70 -0.45 5.72 7.60
N LEU A 71 -0.96 5.92 8.82
CA LEU A 71 -0.15 5.88 10.02
C LEU A 71 0.20 4.42 10.32
N VAL A 72 1.49 4.10 10.31
CA VAL A 72 2.01 2.76 10.61
C VAL A 72 3.08 2.91 11.68
N LEU A 73 2.75 2.59 12.92
CA LEU A 73 3.65 2.66 14.08
C LEU A 73 4.13 1.27 14.50
N SER A 74 3.44 0.23 14.05
CA SER A 74 3.67 -1.16 14.40
C SER A 74 3.53 -2.10 13.20
N ALA A 75 3.96 -3.34 13.40
CA ALA A 75 3.73 -4.44 12.46
C ALA A 75 2.23 -4.67 12.20
N GLU A 76 1.41 -4.58 13.26
CA GLU A 76 -0.05 -4.78 13.20
C GLU A 76 -0.73 -3.69 12.36
N ASP A 77 -0.27 -2.44 12.47
CA ASP A 77 -0.78 -1.34 11.64
C ASP A 77 -0.49 -1.57 10.15
N LEU A 78 0.70 -2.11 9.83
CA LEU A 78 1.07 -2.42 8.46
C LEU A 78 0.22 -3.57 7.93
N THR A 79 0.08 -4.66 8.68
CA THR A 79 -0.80 -5.78 8.33
C THR A 79 -2.24 -5.30 8.12
N ALA A 80 -2.75 -4.41 8.97
CA ALA A 80 -4.08 -3.82 8.81
C ALA A 80 -4.20 -2.97 7.55
N ALA A 81 -3.16 -2.22 7.19
CA ALA A 81 -3.14 -1.36 5.99
C ALA A 81 -3.10 -2.15 4.67
N ILE A 82 -2.50 -3.34 4.66
CA ILE A 82 -2.34 -4.16 3.45
C ILE A 82 -3.46 -5.20 3.27
N ARG A 83 -4.23 -5.49 4.32
CA ARG A 83 -5.38 -6.39 4.18
C ARG A 83 -6.34 -5.89 3.10
N PRO A 84 -6.98 -6.79 2.35
CA PRO A 84 -8.14 -6.40 1.56
C PRO A 84 -9.14 -5.73 2.51
N ASP A 85 -9.66 -4.59 2.10
CA ASP A 85 -10.85 -4.05 2.73
C ASP A 85 -11.89 -5.15 2.57
N THR A 86 -12.05 -5.95 3.61
CA THR A 86 -13.07 -6.98 3.66
C THR A 86 -14.31 -6.15 3.77
N GLY A 87 -14.93 -5.91 2.62
CA GLY A 87 -15.83 -4.78 2.39
C GLY A 87 -16.61 -4.46 3.64
N ASP A 88 -16.55 -3.20 4.04
CA ASP A 88 -17.45 -2.65 5.05
C ASP A 88 -18.81 -3.37 4.93
N PRO A 89 -19.35 -3.99 6.00
CA PRO A 89 -20.61 -4.70 5.93
C PRO A 89 -21.78 -3.81 5.44
N ASP A 90 -21.58 -2.49 5.31
CA ASP A 90 -22.49 -1.53 4.68
C ASP A 90 -22.49 -1.55 3.13
N ASP A 91 -21.52 -2.19 2.44
CA ASP A 91 -21.53 -2.26 0.96
C ASP A 91 -22.66 -3.14 0.39
N PHE A 92 -23.26 -4.01 1.24
CA PHE A 92 -24.48 -4.74 0.89
C PHE A 92 -25.74 -3.85 0.83
N ALA A 93 -25.69 -2.60 1.30
CA ALA A 93 -26.86 -1.72 1.39
C ALA A 93 -27.02 -0.75 0.21
N ARG A 94 -26.13 -0.74 -0.79
CA ARG A 94 -26.31 0.10 -1.98
C ARG A 94 -27.09 -0.65 -3.06
N PRO A 95 -28.33 -0.25 -3.40
CA PRO A 95 -29.02 -0.84 -4.54
C PRO A 95 -28.20 -0.54 -5.79
N ARG A 96 -27.74 -1.60 -6.46
CA ARG A 96 -27.12 -1.52 -7.78
C ARG A 96 -28.16 -0.88 -8.70
N ALA A 97 -27.98 0.40 -9.02
CA ALA A 97 -28.79 1.08 -10.01
C ALA A 97 -28.65 0.32 -11.33
N ARG A 98 -29.69 -0.45 -11.67
CA ARG A 98 -29.91 -0.94 -13.02
C ARG A 98 -30.20 0.28 -13.89
N PHE A 99 -29.24 0.68 -14.69
CA PHE A 99 -29.54 1.51 -15.85
C PHE A 99 -30.09 0.58 -16.93
N PHE A 100 -31.35 0.84 -17.31
CA PHE A 100 -32.00 0.34 -18.53
C PHE A 100 -31.47 1.10 -19.74
#